data_AF-A0A0J8VL54-F1
#
_entry.id   AF-A0A0J8VL54-F1
#
_cell.length_a   1.000
_cell.length_b   1.000
_cell.length_c   1.000
_cell.angle_alpha   90.00
_cell.angle_beta   90.00
_cell.angle_gamma   90.00
#
_symmetry.space_group_name_H-M   'P 1'
#
loop_
_entity.id
_entity.type
_entity.pdbx_description
1 polymer ?
#
loop_
_entity_poly.entity_id
_entity_poly.type
_entity_poly.pdbx_seq_one_letter_code
_entity_poly.pdbx_strand_id
1 'polypeptide(L)' 'MYTDSVNAMKWLKQKKVATTLARDNSTEEIWLMIDRAEQWLQTNTYSNKVLKWQTKQWGEIKADYGRK' A
#
# COMPACT_ATOMS: atom_id res chain seq x y z
N MET A 1 -8.78 1.83 8.60
CA MET A 1 -7.80 0.81 8.16
C MET A 1 -6.46 1.12 8.80
N TYR A 2 -5.73 0.09 9.25
CA TYR A 2 -4.39 0.25 9.80
C TYR A 2 -3.36 -0.32 8.82
N THR A 3 -2.22 0.36 8.71
CA THR A 3 -1.02 -0.16 8.04
C THR A 3 0.20 0.24 8.85
N ASP A 4 1.17 -0.63 8.96
CA ASP A 4 2.47 -0.35 9.55
C ASP A 4 3.46 0.26 8.52
N SER A 5 3.12 0.27 7.23
CA SER A 5 3.97 0.79 6.16
C SER A 5 3.81 2.30 5.97
N VAL A 6 4.86 3.06 6.27
CA VAL A 6 4.89 4.51 6.03
C VAL A 6 4.93 4.84 4.53
N ASN A 7 5.62 4.01 3.73
CA ASN A 7 5.71 4.19 2.29
C ASN A 7 4.34 4.01 1.61
N ALA A 8 3.59 2.96 1.98
CA ALA A 8 2.25 2.73 1.43
C ALA A 8 1.28 3.87 1.79
N MET A 9 1.35 4.40 3.02
CA MET A 9 0.56 5.58 3.39
C MET A 9 0.91 6.80 2.54
N LYS A 10 2.20 7.03 2.25
CA LYS A 10 2.64 8.14 1.40
C LYS A 10 2.08 7.98 -0.02
N TRP A 11 2.18 6.78 -0.59
CA TRP A 11 1.64 6.49 -1.93
C TRP A 11 0.12 6.67 -2.00
N LEU A 12 -0.61 6.25 -0.96
CA LEU A 12 -2.05 6.44 -0.88
C LEU A 12 -2.44 7.93 -0.85
N LYS A 13 -1.73 8.74 -0.05
CA LYS A 13 -1.95 10.20 0.00
C LYS A 13 -1.66 10.87 -1.33
N GLN A 14 -0.62 10.41 -2.04
CA GLN A 14 -0.23 10.92 -3.35
C GLN A 14 -1.07 10.32 -4.49
N LYS A 15 -1.88 9.28 -4.20
CA LYS A 15 -2.56 8.45 -5.21
C LYS A 15 -1.59 7.97 -6.31
N LYS A 16 -0.35 7.68 -5.92
CA LYS A 16 0.75 7.30 -6.81
C LYS A 16 1.77 6.42 -6.09
N VAL A 17 2.05 5.26 -6.66
CA VAL A 17 3.07 4.31 -6.23
C VAL A 17 4.43 4.72 -6.80
N ALA A 18 5.44 4.79 -5.94
CA ALA A 18 6.82 5.11 -6.30
C ALA A 18 7.76 3.96 -5.95
N THR A 19 7.56 2.82 -6.61
CA THR A 19 8.43 1.63 -6.49
C THR A 19 9.54 1.66 -7.54
N THR A 20 10.67 1.02 -7.25
CA THR A 20 11.80 0.81 -8.18
C THR A 20 11.75 -0.54 -8.88
N LEU A 21 10.69 -1.32 -8.68
CA LEU A 21 10.50 -2.61 -9.35
C LEU A 21 10.56 -2.42 -10.87
N ALA A 22 11.32 -3.26 -11.57
CA ALA A 22 11.36 -3.19 -13.04
C ALA A 22 9.96 -3.48 -13.63
N ARG A 23 9.67 -2.93 -14.80
CA ARG A 23 8.48 -3.27 -15.61
C ARG A 23 8.93 -4.21 -16.71
N ASP A 24 8.74 -5.50 -16.52
CA ASP A 24 9.04 -6.57 -17.47
C ASP A 24 8.00 -7.70 -17.37
N ASN A 25 8.13 -8.74 -18.21
CA ASN A 25 7.19 -9.86 -18.25
C ASN A 25 7.06 -10.61 -16.90
N SER A 26 8.08 -10.59 -16.04
CA SER A 26 8.03 -11.26 -14.74
C SER A 26 7.24 -10.48 -13.69
N THR A 27 7.01 -9.19 -13.92
CA THR A 27 6.37 -8.24 -13.01
C THR A 27 5.08 -7.64 -13.58
N GLU A 28 4.67 -8.08 -14.77
CA GLU A 28 3.49 -7.56 -15.47
C GLU A 28 2.23 -7.62 -14.60
N GLU A 29 1.97 -8.75 -13.96
CA GLU A 29 0.77 -8.96 -13.15
C GLU A 29 0.67 -7.95 -11.99
N ILE A 30 1.76 -7.75 -11.24
CA ILE A 30 1.77 -6.82 -10.11
C ILE A 30 1.61 -5.37 -10.59
N TRP A 31 2.19 -5.03 -11.75
CA TRP A 31 2.03 -3.71 -12.34
C TRP A 31 0.60 -3.45 -12.83
N LEU A 32 -0.06 -4.43 -13.45
CA LEU A 32 -1.48 -4.32 -13.81
C LEU A 32 -2.37 -4.09 -12.58
N MET A 33 -2.06 -4.74 -11.45
CA MET A 33 -2.78 -4.50 -10.20
C MET A 33 -2.53 -3.10 -9.64
N ILE A 34 -1.28 -2.63 -9.66
CA ILE A 34 -0.90 -1.28 -9.23
C ILE A 34 -1.62 -0.23 -10.08
N ASP A 35 -1.57 -0.35 -11.40
CA ASP A 35 -2.16 0.63 -12.33
C ASP A 35 -3.69 0.70 -12.14
N ARG A 36 -4.34 -0.45 -11.93
CA ARG A 36 -5.77 -0.52 -11.60
C ARG A 36 -6.08 0.16 -10.26
N ALA A 37 -5.26 -0.06 -9.24
CA ALA A 37 -5.44 0.55 -7.92
C ALA A 37 -5.24 2.07 -7.96
N GLU A 38 -4.22 2.55 -8.67
CA GLU A 38 -4.01 3.99 -8.90
C GLU A 38 -5.21 4.61 -9.62
N GLN A 39 -5.68 3.98 -10.71
CA GLN A 39 -6.85 4.46 -11.45
C GLN A 39 -8.09 4.56 -10.56
N TRP A 40 -8.33 3.54 -9.72
CA TRP A 40 -9.45 3.56 -8.77
C TRP A 40 -9.31 4.73 -7.79
N LEU A 41 -8.12 4.94 -7.22
CA LEU A 41 -7.88 6.05 -6.28
C LEU A 41 -8.07 7.42 -6.92
N GLN A 42 -7.70 7.59 -8.19
CA GLN A 42 -7.87 8.85 -8.91
C GLN A 42 -9.34 9.15 -9.24
N THR A 43 -10.12 8.12 -9.56
CA THR A 43 -11.50 8.26 -10.05
C THR A 43 -12.57 8.11 -8.97
N ASN A 44 -12.19 7.69 -7.76
CA ASN A 44 -13.12 7.47 -6.65
C ASN A 44 -12.73 8.29 -5.42
N THR A 45 -13.69 8.41 -4.51
CA THR A 45 -13.49 8.97 -3.18
C THR A 45 -13.80 7.91 -2.12
N TYR A 46 -13.18 8.04 -0.96
CA TYR A 46 -13.42 7.16 0.18
C TYR A 46 -13.30 7.98 1.47
N SER A 47 -14.17 7.71 2.44
CA SER A 47 -14.18 8.39 3.75
C SER A 47 -13.32 7.65 4.78
N ASN A 48 -12.87 6.44 4.44
CA ASN A 48 -12.12 5.56 5.33
C ASN A 48 -10.79 6.20 5.72
N LYS A 49 -10.58 6.38 7.03
CA LYS A 49 -9.28 6.82 7.57
C LYS A 49 -8.26 5.68 7.47
N VAL A 50 -7.08 6.01 6.93
CA VAL A 50 -5.91 5.13 6.94
C VAL A 50 -4.92 5.63 7.99
N LEU A 51 -4.66 4.79 8.99
CA LEU A 51 -3.91 5.14 10.19
C LEU A 51 -2.63 4.30 10.28
N LYS A 52 -1.57 4.89 10.82
CA LYS A 52 -0.32 4.18 11.12
C LYS A 52 -0.52 3.24 12.30
N TRP A 53 -0.21 1.97 12.11
CA TRP A 53 -0.03 1.02 13.20
C TRP A 53 1.29 1.32 13.92
N GLN A 54 1.25 1.57 15.24
CA GLN A 54 2.44 1.91 16.02
C GLN A 54 3.17 0.65 16.50
N THR A 55 3.87 -0.05 15.59
CA THR A 55 4.53 -1.34 15.85
C THR A 55 5.41 -1.33 17.11
N LYS A 56 6.12 -0.22 17.38
CA LYS A 56 6.95 -0.07 18.59
C LYS A 56 6.17 -0.10 19.90
N GLN A 57 4.93 0.40 19.90
CA GLN A 57 4.10 0.51 21.10
C GLN A 57 3.13 -0.67 21.24
N TRP A 58 2.67 -1.22 20.12
CA TRP A 58 1.57 -2.20 20.08
C TRP A 58 2.03 -3.61 19.67
N GLY A 59 3.33 -3.79 19.39
CA GLY A 59 3.86 -4.99 18.78
C GLY A 59 3.51 -5.11 17.29
N GLU A 60 3.79 -6.26 16.70
CA GLU A 60 3.48 -6.53 15.29
C GLU A 60 1.99 -6.33 14.97
N ILE A 61 1.71 -5.89 13.74
CA ILE A 61 0.34 -5.68 13.30
C ILE A 61 -0.42 -7.00 13.31
N LYS A 62 -1.71 -6.97 13.64
CA LYS A 62 -2.55 -8.19 13.70
C LYS A 62 -2.71 -8.92 12.37
N ALA A 63 -2.40 -8.25 11.25
CA ALA A 63 -2.39 -8.81 9.91
C ALA A 63 -0.99 -9.30 9.47
N ASP A 64 0.00 -9.29 10.37
CA ASP A 64 1.33 -9.82 10.08
C ASP A 64 1.28 -11.34 9.85
N TYR A 65 2.14 -11.83 8.97
CA TYR A 65 2.16 -13.25 8.58
C TYR A 65 2.97 -14.12 9.55
N GLY A 66 3.64 -13.55 10.55
CA GLY A 66 4.47 -14.29 11.50
C GLY A 66 5.68 -14.97 10.86
N ARG A 67 6.11 -14.50 9.68
CA ARG A 67 7.23 -15.07 8.91
C ARG A 67 8.53 -14.33 9.23
N LYS A 68 8.92 -14.33 10.50
CA LYS A 68 10.23 -13.85 10.97
C LYS A 68 10.99 -14.98 11.63
#